data_AF-A0A3S4ZKY5-F1
#
_entry.id   AF-A0A3S4ZKY5-F1
#
_cell.length_a   1.000
_cell.length_b   1.000
_cell.length_c   1.000
_cell.angle_alpha   90.00
_cell.angle_beta   90.00
_cell.angle_gamma   90.00
#
_symmetry.space_group_name_H-M   'P 1'
#
loop_
_entity.id
_entity.type
_entity.pdbx_description
1 polymer ?
#
loop_
_entity_poly.entity_id
_entity_poly.type
_entity_poly.pdbx_seq_one_letter_code
_entity_poly.pdbx_strand_id
1 'polypeptide(L)'
;MNKSLYFALAALLGLSACTAERVSYFPSYKLKVIQGNQLDARAVVSLQPGMSRDQVQLLVGTPLLRDPFHADRWDYTYNTSRNGIIDEQRTMTLYFKDDALVKAEGSAIEYAVEQIKAENANRASAAEESK
;
A
#
# COMPACT_ATOMS: atom_id res chain seq x y z
N MET A 1 39.19 31.52 42.68
CA MET A 1 38.12 30.51 42.68
C MET A 1 37.89 29.95 41.27
N ASN A 2 38.55 28.82 40.97
CA ASN A 2 38.09 27.66 40.19
C ASN A 2 37.06 27.81 39.04
N LYS A 3 37.19 28.82 38.17
CA LYS A 3 36.41 28.94 36.91
C LYS A 3 36.56 27.73 35.96
N SER A 4 37.75 27.13 35.89
CA SER A 4 38.00 25.93 35.08
C SER A 4 37.25 24.69 35.60
N LEU A 5 36.93 24.64 36.89
CA LEU A 5 36.15 23.54 37.48
C LEU A 5 34.69 23.60 37.03
N TYR A 6 34.11 24.80 36.87
CA TYR A 6 32.76 24.97 36.35
C TYR A 6 32.66 24.55 34.87
N PHE A 7 33.68 24.84 34.06
CA PHE A 7 33.75 24.37 32.67
C PHE A 7 33.85 22.84 32.57
N ALA A 8 34.66 22.20 33.42
CA ALA A 8 34.77 20.74 33.46
C ALA A 8 33.47 20.07 33.92
N LEU A 9 32.78 20.64 34.91
CA LEU A 9 31.50 20.15 35.41
C LEU A 9 30.38 20.27 34.36
N ALA A 10 30.33 21.38 33.61
CA ALA A 10 29.39 21.58 32.53
C ALA A 10 29.60 20.58 31.37
N ALA A 11 30.86 20.28 31.04
CA ALA A 11 31.19 19.28 30.04
C ALA A 11 30.74 17.87 30.45
N LEU A 12 30.97 17.48 31.72
CA LEU A 12 30.55 16.17 32.25
C LEU A 12 29.01 15.99 32.23
N LEU A 13 28.25 17.05 32.53
CA LEU A 13 26.78 17.00 32.46
C LEU A 13 26.28 16.91 31.01
N GLY A 14 26.93 17.60 30.07
CA GLY A 14 26.58 17.55 28.64
C GLY A 14 26.77 16.18 28.00
N LEU A 15 27.82 15.43 28.38
CA LEU A 15 28.05 14.09 27.84
C LEU A 15 27.01 13.03 28.31
N SER A 16 26.32 13.26 29.43
CA SER A 16 25.28 12.36 29.94
C SER A 16 23.94 12.47 29.20
N ALA A 17 23.77 13.50 28.35
CA ALA A 17 22.54 13.75 27.62
C ALA A 17 22.40 12.88 26.35
N CYS A 18 23.52 12.34 25.82
CA CYS A 18 23.56 11.59 24.55
C CYS A 18 23.70 10.07 24.75
N THR A 19 23.11 9.49 25.79
CA THR A 19 23.18 8.03 26.00
C THR A 19 22.19 7.28 25.08
N ALA A 20 22.66 6.21 24.43
CA ALA A 20 21.85 5.39 23.51
C ALA A 20 20.60 4.78 24.19
N GLU A 21 20.63 4.60 25.51
CA GLU A 21 19.49 4.14 26.31
C GLU A 21 18.31 5.12 26.29
N ARG A 22 18.56 6.44 26.22
CA ARG A 22 17.48 7.44 26.10
C ARG A 22 16.89 7.48 24.68
N VAL A 23 17.68 7.15 23.66
CA VAL A 23 17.18 7.02 22.27
C VAL A 23 16.21 5.84 22.15
N SER A 24 16.41 4.77 22.92
CA SER A 24 15.49 3.62 22.95
C SER A 24 14.12 3.93 23.59
N TYR A 25 13.98 5.04 24.32
CA TYR A 25 12.71 5.49 24.90
C TYR A 25 11.84 6.25 23.91
N PHE A 26 12.39 6.63 22.74
CA PHE A 26 11.59 7.19 21.67
C PHE A 26 10.84 6.07 20.96
N PRO A 27 9.52 6.20 20.77
CA PRO A 27 8.75 5.18 20.07
C PRO A 27 9.22 5.10 18.61
N SER A 28 9.81 3.95 18.26
CA SER A 28 10.20 3.64 16.89
C SER A 28 9.00 3.03 16.15
N TYR A 29 8.53 3.73 15.13
CA TYR A 29 7.44 3.26 14.28
C TYR A 29 8.00 2.80 12.94
N LYS A 30 7.64 1.57 12.54
CA LYS A 30 7.90 1.10 11.18
C LYS A 30 6.68 1.36 10.32
N LEU A 31 6.89 2.12 9.23
CA LEU A 31 5.85 2.43 8.27
C LEU A 31 5.43 1.16 7.51
N LYS A 32 4.15 1.06 7.19
CA LYS A 32 3.63 0.03 6.26
C LYS A 32 4.20 0.34 4.87
N VAL A 33 4.85 -0.62 4.24
CA VAL A 33 5.42 -0.47 2.90
C VAL A 33 4.74 -1.46 1.97
N ILE A 34 4.18 -0.94 0.88
CA ILE A 34 3.64 -1.76 -0.20
C ILE A 34 4.82 -2.24 -1.03
N GLN A 35 4.95 -3.56 -1.21
CA GLN A 35 6.00 -4.16 -2.03
C GLN A 35 5.38 -4.77 -3.29
N GLY A 36 5.91 -4.39 -4.46
CA GLY A 36 5.42 -4.86 -5.75
C GLY A 36 4.32 -3.97 -6.35
N ASN A 37 3.40 -4.57 -7.10
CA ASN A 37 2.28 -3.87 -7.73
C ASN A 37 1.34 -3.32 -6.65
N GLN A 38 1.16 -2.00 -6.60
CA GLN A 38 0.16 -1.38 -5.72
C GLN A 38 -1.23 -1.54 -6.33
N LEU A 39 -2.20 -1.95 -5.51
CA LEU A 39 -3.59 -2.07 -5.92
C LEU A 39 -4.21 -0.67 -6.05
N ASP A 40 -4.49 -0.23 -7.27
CA ASP A 40 -5.30 0.97 -7.52
C ASP A 40 -6.80 0.59 -7.56
N ALA A 41 -7.52 1.01 -6.53
CA ALA A 41 -8.95 0.71 -6.39
C ALA A 41 -9.79 1.33 -7.53
N ARG A 42 -9.42 2.50 -8.03
CA ARG A 42 -10.18 3.17 -9.11
C ARG A 42 -10.01 2.42 -10.42
N ALA A 43 -8.77 2.02 -10.72
CA ALA A 43 -8.46 1.19 -11.87
C ALA A 43 -9.28 -0.10 -11.82
N VAL A 44 -9.20 -0.86 -10.73
CA VAL A 44 -9.93 -2.15 -10.63
C VAL A 44 -11.44 -2.00 -10.80
N VAL A 45 -12.06 -0.98 -10.21
CA VAL A 45 -13.51 -0.74 -10.34
C VAL A 45 -13.90 -0.25 -11.75
N SER A 46 -12.97 0.37 -12.47
CA SER A 46 -13.22 0.82 -13.85
C SER A 46 -13.11 -0.28 -14.90
N LEU A 47 -12.72 -1.51 -14.52
CA LEU A 47 -12.73 -2.66 -15.43
C LEU A 47 -14.14 -2.96 -15.91
N GLN A 48 -14.32 -3.06 -17.22
CA GLN A 48 -15.61 -3.34 -17.84
C GLN A 48 -15.53 -4.56 -18.77
N PRO A 49 -16.59 -5.38 -18.83
CA PRO A 49 -16.69 -6.40 -19.84
C PRO A 49 -16.56 -5.80 -21.25
N GLY A 50 -15.84 -6.48 -22.14
CA GLY A 50 -15.56 -6.03 -23.50
C GLY A 50 -14.23 -5.29 -23.68
N MET A 51 -13.52 -4.93 -22.60
CA MET A 51 -12.19 -4.31 -22.71
C MET A 51 -11.18 -5.27 -23.34
N SER A 52 -10.33 -4.77 -24.25
CA SER A 52 -9.26 -5.57 -24.83
C SER A 52 -8.15 -5.84 -23.81
N ARG A 53 -7.33 -6.87 -24.03
CA ARG A 53 -6.17 -7.17 -23.19
C ARG A 53 -5.22 -5.99 -23.01
N ASP A 54 -5.00 -5.22 -24.08
CA ASP A 54 -4.15 -4.03 -24.05
C ASP A 54 -4.75 -2.92 -23.18
N GLN A 55 -6.06 -2.70 -23.27
CA GLN A 55 -6.77 -1.74 -22.42
C GLN A 55 -6.68 -2.13 -20.95
N VAL A 56 -6.90 -3.41 -20.64
CA VAL A 56 -6.76 -3.93 -19.27
C VAL A 56 -5.32 -3.75 -18.79
N GLN A 57 -4.33 -4.07 -19.63
CA GLN A 57 -2.92 -3.95 -19.27
C GLN A 57 -2.47 -2.50 -19.06
N LEU A 58 -3.02 -1.55 -19.81
CA LEU A 58 -2.80 -0.11 -19.61
C LEU A 58 -3.38 0.38 -18.27
N LEU A 59 -4.44 -0.26 -17.82
CA LEU A 59 -5.25 0.21 -16.71
C LEU A 59 -4.82 -0.39 -15.36
N VAL A 60 -4.63 -1.71 -15.29
CA VAL A 60 -4.19 -2.41 -14.07
C VAL A 60 -2.72 -2.88 -14.13
N GLY A 61 -2.06 -2.70 -15.26
CA GLY A 61 -0.68 -3.14 -15.46
C GLY A 61 -0.55 -4.58 -15.98
N THR A 62 0.71 -5.00 -16.14
CA THR A 62 1.06 -6.35 -16.61
C THR A 62 0.93 -7.36 -15.47
N PRO A 63 0.28 -8.52 -15.67
CA PRO A 63 0.25 -9.57 -14.65
C PRO A 63 1.67 -10.08 -14.38
N LEU A 64 1.95 -10.45 -13.12
CA LEU A 64 3.28 -10.95 -12.71
C LEU A 64 3.60 -12.29 -13.36
N LEU A 65 2.59 -13.10 -13.64
CA LEU A 65 2.69 -14.39 -14.31
C LEU A 65 1.65 -14.46 -15.43
N ARG A 66 2.09 -14.77 -16.65
CA ARG A 66 1.23 -15.24 -17.74
C ARG A 66 1.40 -16.75 -17.83
N ASP A 67 0.33 -17.49 -17.53
CA ASP A 67 0.33 -18.94 -17.71
C ASP A 67 0.29 -19.25 -19.22
N PRO A 68 1.31 -19.92 -19.79
CA PRO A 68 1.31 -20.29 -21.20
C PRO A 68 0.21 -21.32 -21.56
N PHE A 69 -0.33 -22.05 -20.59
CA PHE A 69 -1.39 -23.03 -20.79
C PHE A 69 -2.80 -22.44 -20.70
N HIS A 70 -2.94 -21.28 -20.05
CA HIS A 70 -4.22 -20.57 -19.89
C HIS A 70 -4.08 -19.13 -20.40
N ALA A 71 -3.91 -18.97 -21.71
CA ALA A 71 -3.80 -17.66 -22.35
C ALA A 71 -5.00 -16.74 -22.02
N ASP A 72 -6.17 -17.33 -21.77
CA ASP A 72 -7.43 -16.64 -21.47
C ASP A 72 -7.63 -16.25 -20.01
N ARG A 73 -6.65 -16.51 -19.14
CA ARG A 73 -6.74 -16.19 -17.71
C ARG A 73 -5.50 -15.44 -17.25
N TRP A 74 -5.70 -14.26 -16.67
CA TRP A 74 -4.63 -13.49 -16.03
C TRP A 74 -4.85 -13.42 -14.53
N ASP A 75 -3.82 -13.80 -13.77
CA ASP A 75 -3.84 -13.75 -12.31
C ASP A 75 -2.93 -12.63 -11.79
N TYR A 76 -3.50 -11.77 -10.95
CA TYR A 76 -2.83 -10.68 -10.26
C TYR A 76 -2.80 -10.97 -8.77
N THR A 77 -1.63 -10.77 -8.16
CA THR A 77 -1.45 -10.90 -6.70
C THR A 77 -0.86 -9.60 -6.17
N TYR A 78 -1.56 -9.00 -5.21
CA TYR A 78 -1.20 -7.76 -4.55
C TYR A 78 -0.83 -8.06 -3.10
N ASN A 79 0.44 -7.87 -2.78
CA ASN A 79 0.97 -8.13 -1.46
C ASN A 79 1.18 -6.83 -0.70
N THR A 80 0.72 -6.84 0.54
CA THR A 80 0.89 -5.73 1.44
C THR A 80 1.69 -6.20 2.63
N SER A 81 2.91 -5.67 2.77
CA SER A 81 3.85 -6.10 3.79
C SER A 81 3.97 -5.10 4.93
N ARG A 82 4.18 -5.62 6.15
CA ARG A 82 4.52 -4.83 7.33
C ARG A 82 5.71 -5.50 8.01
N ASN A 83 6.78 -4.75 8.23
CA ASN A 83 8.01 -5.26 8.86
C ASN A 83 8.67 -6.44 8.13
N GLY A 84 8.50 -6.54 6.81
CA GLY A 84 9.03 -7.68 6.02
C GLY A 84 8.18 -8.95 6.11
N ILE A 85 7.05 -8.90 6.81
CA ILE A 85 6.05 -9.97 6.85
C ILE A 85 4.89 -9.57 5.94
N ILE A 86 4.44 -10.48 5.08
CA ILE A 86 3.24 -10.26 4.26
C ILE A 86 2.05 -10.31 5.22
N ASP A 87 1.41 -9.16 5.42
CA ASP A 87 0.30 -8.95 6.35
C ASP A 87 -1.03 -9.28 5.65
N GLU A 88 -1.15 -8.85 4.38
CA GLU A 88 -2.34 -9.07 3.57
C GLU A 88 -1.97 -9.39 2.12
N GLN A 89 -2.60 -10.43 1.58
CA GLN A 89 -2.49 -10.81 0.17
C GLN A 89 -3.88 -10.74 -0.46
N ARG A 90 -3.98 -10.04 -1.58
CA ARG A 90 -5.22 -9.90 -2.36
C ARG A 90 -5.00 -10.44 -3.77
N THR A 91 -5.98 -11.16 -4.28
CA THR A 91 -5.89 -11.79 -5.60
C THR A 91 -6.99 -11.25 -6.51
N MET A 92 -6.68 -11.15 -7.80
CA MET A 92 -7.63 -10.81 -8.85
C MET A 92 -7.36 -11.67 -10.07
N THR A 93 -8.39 -12.36 -10.53
CA THR A 93 -8.35 -13.21 -11.73
C THR A 93 -9.25 -12.58 -12.79
N LEU A 94 -8.67 -12.33 -13.96
CA LEU A 94 -9.34 -11.80 -15.12
C LEU A 94 -9.48 -12.90 -16.18
N TYR A 95 -10.69 -13.10 -16.68
CA TYR A 95 -11.00 -14.04 -17.74
C TYR A 95 -11.26 -13.30 -19.03
N PHE A 96 -10.67 -13.80 -20.10
CA PHE A 96 -10.79 -13.26 -21.44
C PHE A 96 -11.45 -14.29 -22.36
N LYS A 97 -12.17 -13.80 -23.37
CA LYS A 97 -12.69 -14.60 -24.46
C LYS A 97 -12.63 -13.76 -25.73
N ASP A 98 -12.10 -14.32 -26.81
CA ASP A 98 -11.97 -13.61 -28.09
C ASP A 98 -11.27 -12.25 -27.95
N ASP A 99 -10.22 -12.22 -27.12
CA ASP A 99 -9.42 -11.02 -26.76
C ASP A 99 -10.14 -9.94 -25.94
N ALA A 100 -11.37 -10.21 -25.48
CA ALA A 100 -12.16 -9.30 -24.66
C ALA A 100 -12.31 -9.81 -23.21
N LEU A 101 -12.27 -8.90 -22.24
CA LEU A 101 -12.54 -9.20 -20.83
C LEU A 101 -14.01 -9.65 -20.68
N VAL A 102 -14.24 -10.81 -20.08
CA VAL A 102 -15.60 -11.33 -19.83
C VAL A 102 -15.97 -11.36 -18.36
N LYS A 103 -14.98 -11.56 -17.49
CA LYS A 103 -15.22 -11.70 -16.05
C LYS A 103 -13.97 -11.28 -15.27
N ALA A 104 -14.20 -10.65 -14.13
CA ALA A 104 -13.18 -10.34 -13.15
C ALA A 104 -13.67 -10.84 -11.78
N GLU A 105 -12.82 -11.54 -11.04
CA GLU A 105 -13.14 -12.03 -9.69
C GLU A 105 -11.92 -11.98 -8.76
N GLY A 106 -12.15 -12.09 -7.45
CA GLY A 106 -11.10 -12.15 -6.44
C GLY A 106 -11.22 -11.07 -5.36
N SER A 107 -10.50 -11.27 -4.26
CA SER A 107 -10.56 -10.42 -3.07
C SER A 107 -10.07 -8.99 -3.30
N ALA A 108 -9.27 -8.75 -4.35
CA ALA A 108 -8.83 -7.39 -4.68
C ALA A 108 -9.98 -6.51 -5.21
N ILE A 109 -10.98 -7.10 -5.87
CA ILE A 109 -12.16 -6.37 -6.38
C ILE A 109 -13.05 -5.94 -5.22
N GLU A 110 -13.34 -6.85 -4.30
CA GLU A 110 -14.12 -6.56 -3.10
C GLU A 110 -13.48 -5.44 -2.29
N TYR A 111 -12.17 -5.54 -2.05
CA TYR A 111 -11.42 -4.49 -1.38
C TYR A 111 -11.47 -3.16 -2.15
N ALA A 112 -11.34 -3.16 -3.47
CA ALA A 112 -11.42 -1.93 -4.27
C ALA A 112 -12.79 -1.24 -4.13
N VAL A 113 -13.88 -2.00 -4.16
CA VAL A 113 -15.24 -1.48 -3.94
C VAL A 113 -15.39 -0.88 -2.53
N GLU A 114 -14.86 -1.55 -1.51
CA GLU A 114 -14.86 -1.04 -0.13
C GLU A 114 -14.09 0.27 0.01
N GLN A 115 -12.90 0.37 -0.61
CA GLN A 115 -12.08 1.58 -0.60
C GLN A 115 -12.81 2.76 -1.24
N ILE A 116 -13.45 2.56 -2.40
CA ILE A 116 -14.22 3.60 -3.08
C ILE A 116 -15.45 4.01 -2.27
N LYS A 117 -16.13 3.05 -1.62
CA LYS A 117 -17.25 3.35 -0.73
C LYS A 117 -16.82 4.18 0.47
N ALA A 118 -15.70 3.83 1.11
CA ALA A 118 -15.12 4.58 2.22
C ALA A 118 -14.68 6.00 1.79
N GLU A 119 -14.02 6.14 0.63
CA GLU A 119 -13.63 7.44 0.06
C GLU A 119 -14.85 8.34 -0.17
N ASN A 120 -15.92 7.79 -0.76
CA ASN A 120 -17.16 8.53 -0.98
C ASN A 120 -17.87 8.93 0.32
N ALA A 121 -17.88 8.06 1.33
CA ALA A 121 -18.45 8.35 2.64
C ALA A 121 -17.70 9.50 3.33
N ASN A 122 -16.37 9.45 3.33
CA ASN A 122 -15.53 10.50 3.91
C ASN A 122 -15.72 11.85 3.18
N ARG A 123 -15.91 11.82 1.87
CA ARG A 123 -16.17 13.03 1.08
C ARG A 123 -17.54 13.63 1.38
N ALA A 124 -18.55 12.80 1.63
CA ALA A 124 -19.89 13.25 2.01
C ALA A 124 -19.88 13.91 3.40
N SER A 125 -19.20 13.31 4.39
CA SER A 125 -19.09 13.89 5.74
C SER A 125 -18.32 15.21 5.75
N ALA A 126 -17.24 15.33 4.96
CA ALA A 126 -16.48 16.57 4.82
C ALA A 126 -17.29 17.71 4.16
N ALA A 127 -18.23 17.38 3.28
CA ALA A 127 -19.13 18.36 2.66
C ALA A 127 -20.24 18.84 3.60
N GLU A 128 -20.64 18.01 4.57
CA GLU A 128 -21.61 18.38 5.61
C GLU A 128 -21.00 19.25 6.72
N GLU A 129 -19.75 18.99 7.13
CA GLU A 129 -19.04 19.81 8.14
C GLU A 129 -18.64 21.21 7.64
N SER A 130 -18.61 21.41 6.32
CA SER A 130 -18.28 22.69 5.67
C SER A 130 -19.47 23.66 5.59
N LYS A 131 -20.66 23.28 6.08
CA LYS A 131 -21.90 24.04 5.96
C LYS A 131 -22.41 24.51 7.31
#